data_AF-A0A3D0VVH4-F1
#
_entry.id   AF-A0A3D0VVH4-F1
#
_cell.length_a   1.000
_cell.length_b   1.000
_cell.length_c   1.000
_cell.angle_alpha   90.00
_cell.angle_beta   90.00
_cell.angle_gamma   90.00
#
_symmetry.space_group_name_H-M   'P 1'
#
loop_
_entity.id
_entity.type
_entity.pdbx_description
1 polymer ?
#
loop_
_entity_poly.entity_id
_entity_poly.type
_entity_poly.pdbx_seq_one_letter_code
_entity_poly.pdbx_strand_id
1 'polypeptide(L)'
;MNIVEQNKIDTLLKEKAAIVEKLISVLNKTSDTEIRNRTALLLVDNFKDERIVPALKNLIQMPELKNTNAKLVFALGEYYDCKDQLDFLTDLILEFDFHVAWVATSIIIDMQPPFEKVVVENNLKKVLAKKNISDEKMEFVNTLIDYFENIIERQSESRID
;
A
#
# COMPACT_ATOMS: atom_id res chain seq x y z
N MET A 1 26.34 -25.19 10.56
CA MET A 1 25.07 -25.41 11.29
C MET A 1 24.82 -26.91 11.32
N ASN A 2 24.66 -27.50 12.50
CA ASN A 2 24.46 -28.95 12.58
C ASN A 2 22.98 -29.31 12.29
N ILE A 3 22.71 -30.57 11.99
CA ILE A 3 21.37 -31.07 11.60
C ILE A 3 20.30 -30.76 12.67
N VAL A 4 20.66 -30.74 13.95
CA VAL A 4 19.73 -30.43 15.06
C VAL A 4 19.34 -28.95 15.05
N GLU A 5 20.29 -28.06 14.78
CA GLU A 5 20.03 -26.61 14.67
C GLU A 5 19.15 -26.31 13.44
N GLN A 6 19.41 -26.96 12.31
CA GLN A 6 18.58 -26.83 11.11
C GLN A 6 17.14 -27.28 11.38
N ASN A 7 16.95 -28.45 12.00
CA ASN A 7 15.61 -28.96 12.33
C ASN A 7 14.85 -28.02 13.27
N LYS A 8 15.55 -27.38 14.22
CA LYS A 8 14.94 -26.40 15.12
C LYS A 8 14.48 -25.15 14.36
N ILE A 9 15.30 -24.64 13.45
CA ILE A 9 14.94 -23.50 12.59
C ILE A 9 13.72 -23.86 11.73
N ASP A 10 13.72 -25.04 11.11
CA ASP A 10 12.61 -25.47 10.24
C ASP A 10 11.28 -25.57 11.01
N THR A 11 11.31 -26.05 12.26
CA THR A 11 10.13 -26.07 13.14
C THR A 11 9.65 -24.65 13.45
N LEU A 12 10.55 -23.74 13.85
CA LEU A 12 10.18 -22.35 14.16
C LEU A 12 9.60 -21.61 12.93
N LEU A 13 10.13 -21.88 11.73
CA LEU A 13 9.58 -21.33 10.49
C LEU A 13 8.17 -21.83 10.20
N LYS A 14 7.90 -23.13 10.43
CA LYS A 14 6.56 -23.70 10.29
C LYS A 14 5.57 -23.10 11.29
N GLU A 15 5.98 -22.94 12.54
CA GLU A 15 5.16 -22.32 13.57
C GLU A 15 4.83 -20.87 13.23
N LYS A 16 5.84 -20.08 12.81
CA LYS A 16 5.64 -18.70 12.32
C LYS A 16 4.62 -18.69 11.17
N ALA A 17 4.80 -19.55 10.17
CA ALA A 17 3.91 -19.59 9.01
C ALA A 17 2.46 -19.89 9.40
N ALA A 18 2.23 -20.83 10.32
CA ALA A 18 0.90 -21.18 10.83
C ALA A 18 0.27 -20.03 11.65
N ILE A 19 1.07 -19.26 12.41
CA ILE A 19 0.58 -18.08 13.13
C ILE A 19 0.13 -17.01 12.14
N VAL A 20 0.93 -16.74 11.09
CA VAL A 20 0.56 -15.78 10.03
C VAL A 20 -0.76 -16.16 9.38
N GLU A 21 -0.96 -17.43 9.02
CA GLU A 21 -2.22 -17.89 8.42
C GLU A 21 -3.43 -17.68 9.34
N LYS A 22 -3.27 -17.95 10.63
CA LYS A 22 -4.31 -17.68 11.63
C LYS A 22 -4.64 -16.20 11.73
N LEU A 23 -3.62 -15.34 11.79
CA LEU A 23 -3.80 -13.89 11.85
C LEU A 23 -4.45 -13.34 10.57
N ILE A 24 -4.06 -13.81 9.38
CA ILE A 24 -4.73 -13.47 8.11
C ILE A 24 -6.20 -13.91 8.15
N SER A 25 -6.48 -15.11 8.68
CA SER A 25 -7.88 -15.55 8.86
C SER A 25 -8.65 -14.67 9.84
N VAL A 26 -8.04 -14.17 10.91
CA VAL A 26 -8.67 -13.23 11.85
C VAL A 26 -8.96 -11.91 11.14
N LEU A 27 -7.95 -11.37 10.45
CA LEU A 27 -8.04 -10.13 9.69
C LEU A 27 -9.22 -10.13 8.70
N ASN A 28 -9.41 -11.24 7.97
CA ASN A 28 -10.46 -11.36 6.96
C ASN A 28 -11.86 -11.65 7.53
N LYS A 29 -11.98 -12.17 8.75
CA LYS A 29 -13.28 -12.64 9.30
C LYS A 29 -13.82 -11.75 10.41
N THR A 30 -12.98 -10.94 11.04
CA THR A 30 -13.42 -10.10 12.15
C THR A 30 -14.37 -9.00 11.66
N SER A 31 -15.48 -8.80 12.36
CA SER A 31 -16.36 -7.64 12.20
C SER A 31 -15.87 -6.43 13.02
N ASP A 32 -15.03 -6.67 14.02
CA ASP A 32 -14.48 -5.63 14.89
C ASP A 32 -13.33 -4.90 14.19
N THR A 33 -13.54 -3.60 13.94
CA THR A 33 -12.58 -2.71 13.29
C THR A 33 -11.28 -2.54 14.08
N GLU A 34 -11.34 -2.52 15.40
CA GLU A 34 -10.15 -2.39 16.24
C GLU A 34 -9.30 -3.67 16.18
N ILE A 35 -9.95 -4.84 16.27
CA ILE A 35 -9.27 -6.12 16.07
C ILE A 35 -8.65 -6.20 14.67
N ARG A 36 -9.38 -5.77 13.63
CA ARG A 36 -8.89 -5.75 12.25
C ARG A 36 -7.61 -4.93 12.12
N ASN A 37 -7.67 -3.68 12.59
CA ASN A 37 -6.54 -2.75 12.50
C ASN A 37 -5.33 -3.23 13.29
N ARG A 38 -5.53 -3.71 14.52
CA ARG A 38 -4.44 -4.27 15.34
C ARG A 38 -3.83 -5.51 14.70
N THR A 39 -4.64 -6.35 14.08
CA THR A 39 -4.16 -7.56 13.38
C THR A 39 -3.34 -7.20 12.15
N ALA A 40 -3.78 -6.20 11.37
CA ALA A 40 -3.05 -5.70 10.21
C ALA A 40 -1.67 -5.15 10.61
N LEU A 41 -1.62 -4.26 11.60
CA LEU A 41 -0.36 -3.70 12.10
C LEU A 41 0.56 -4.78 12.67
N LEU A 42 0.04 -5.72 13.48
CA LEU A 42 0.82 -6.83 14.01
C LEU A 42 1.48 -7.67 12.91
N LEU A 43 0.74 -7.98 11.84
CA LEU A 43 1.27 -8.75 10.71
C LEU A 43 2.37 -7.99 9.97
N VAL A 44 2.22 -6.68 9.81
CA VAL A 44 3.19 -5.80 9.13
C VAL A 44 4.44 -5.59 9.98
N ASP A 45 4.28 -5.21 11.24
CA ASP A 45 5.40 -4.83 12.11
C ASP A 45 6.24 -6.04 12.55
N ASN A 46 5.57 -7.15 12.91
CA ASN A 46 6.24 -8.27 13.58
C ASN A 46 6.52 -9.46 12.65
N PHE A 47 5.64 -9.74 11.68
CA PHE A 47 5.77 -10.94 10.85
C PHE A 47 6.44 -10.65 9.51
N LYS A 48 6.15 -9.48 8.94
CA LYS A 48 6.65 -9.02 7.64
C LYS A 48 6.46 -10.08 6.52
N ASP A 49 5.27 -10.67 6.46
CA ASP A 49 4.96 -11.77 5.53
C ASP A 49 4.14 -11.29 4.32
N GLU A 50 4.63 -11.54 3.10
CA GLU A 50 4.05 -11.01 1.84
C GLU A 50 2.62 -11.47 1.61
N ARG A 51 2.23 -12.59 2.22
CA ARG A 51 0.86 -13.12 2.15
C ARG A 51 -0.17 -12.15 2.72
N ILE A 52 0.24 -11.14 3.48
CA ILE A 52 -0.65 -10.08 3.97
C ILE A 52 -1.11 -9.12 2.86
N VAL A 53 -0.30 -8.88 1.83
CA VAL A 53 -0.57 -7.84 0.83
C VAL A 53 -1.90 -8.06 0.11
N PRO A 54 -2.20 -9.27 -0.42
CA PRO A 54 -3.51 -9.52 -1.03
C PRO A 54 -4.68 -9.34 -0.06
N ALA A 55 -4.49 -9.71 1.21
CA ALA A 55 -5.52 -9.56 2.24
C ALA A 55 -5.82 -8.07 2.53
N LEU A 56 -4.78 -7.24 2.68
CA LEU A 56 -4.95 -5.79 2.86
C LEU A 56 -5.63 -5.16 1.66
N LYS A 57 -5.20 -5.46 0.43
CA LYS A 57 -5.79 -4.90 -0.80
C LYS A 57 -7.28 -5.22 -0.90
N ASN A 58 -7.64 -6.49 -0.66
CA ASN A 58 -9.03 -6.91 -0.68
C ASN A 58 -9.87 -6.14 0.36
N LEU A 59 -9.40 -6.03 1.60
CA LEU A 59 -10.10 -5.30 2.65
C LEU A 59 -10.22 -3.80 2.36
N ILE A 60 -9.19 -3.19 1.79
CA ILE A 60 -9.23 -1.77 1.40
C ILE A 60 -10.31 -1.55 0.34
N GLN A 61 -10.50 -2.49 -0.59
CA GLN A 61 -11.49 -2.34 -1.66
C GLN A 61 -12.94 -2.71 -1.23
N MET A 62 -13.14 -3.25 -0.02
CA MET A 62 -14.47 -3.62 0.46
C MET A 62 -15.37 -2.38 0.63
N PRO A 63 -16.53 -2.31 -0.05
CA PRO A 63 -17.41 -1.14 0.01
C PRO A 63 -17.81 -0.73 1.44
N GLU A 64 -18.01 -1.69 2.33
CA GLU A 64 -18.34 -1.49 3.74
C GLU A 64 -17.21 -0.84 4.56
N LEU A 65 -15.97 -0.93 4.09
CA LEU A 65 -14.79 -0.35 4.74
C LEU A 65 -14.27 0.90 4.03
N LYS A 66 -14.89 1.28 2.91
CA LYS A 66 -14.40 2.33 1.99
C LYS A 66 -14.05 3.66 2.68
N ASN A 67 -14.76 4.03 3.74
CA ASN A 67 -14.54 5.32 4.43
C ASN A 67 -13.85 5.17 5.81
N THR A 68 -13.31 3.98 6.12
CA THR A 68 -12.72 3.69 7.45
C THR A 68 -11.41 2.90 7.38
N ASN A 69 -10.95 2.58 6.17
CA ASN A 69 -9.81 1.70 5.91
C ASN A 69 -8.46 2.43 5.85
N ALA A 70 -8.37 3.72 6.20
CA ALA A 70 -7.12 4.49 6.16
C ALA A 70 -5.97 3.81 6.95
N LYS A 71 -6.29 3.14 8.07
CA LYS A 71 -5.32 2.33 8.84
C LYS A 71 -4.82 1.09 8.09
N LEU A 72 -5.65 0.49 7.23
CA LEU A 72 -5.24 -0.64 6.39
C LEU A 72 -4.34 -0.17 5.24
N VAL A 73 -4.61 1.01 4.70
CA VAL A 73 -3.75 1.65 3.69
C VAL A 73 -2.39 1.99 4.31
N PHE A 74 -2.39 2.55 5.53
CA PHE A 74 -1.17 2.80 6.28
C PHE A 74 -0.37 1.51 6.50
N ALA A 75 -1.03 0.44 6.96
CA ALA A 75 -0.39 -0.87 7.13
C ALA A 75 0.21 -1.41 5.82
N LEU A 76 -0.43 -1.16 4.67
CA LEU A 76 0.13 -1.54 3.37
C LEU A 76 1.44 -0.78 3.09
N GLY A 77 1.47 0.54 3.30
CA GLY A 77 2.65 1.38 3.10
C GLY A 77 3.84 1.01 4.00
N GLU A 78 3.58 0.66 5.26
CA GLU A 78 4.63 0.25 6.20
C GLU A 78 5.24 -1.13 5.88
N TYR A 79 4.55 -1.96 5.09
CA TYR A 79 5.00 -3.32 4.83
C TYR A 79 6.24 -3.38 3.92
N TYR A 80 6.25 -2.61 2.84
CA TYR A 80 7.31 -2.60 1.84
C TYR A 80 7.25 -1.34 0.98
N ASP A 81 8.31 -1.12 0.21
CA ASP A 81 8.39 -0.06 -0.81
C ASP A 81 7.38 -0.36 -1.93
N CYS A 82 6.13 0.08 -1.72
CA CYS A 82 4.91 -0.22 -2.48
C CYS A 82 4.92 0.31 -3.94
N LYS A 83 6.08 0.39 -4.61
CA LYS A 83 6.22 0.98 -5.96
C LYS A 83 5.36 0.26 -6.99
N ASP A 84 5.25 -1.05 -6.89
CA ASP A 84 4.38 -1.88 -7.75
C ASP A 84 2.88 -1.66 -7.46
N GLN A 85 2.55 -0.93 -6.39
CA GLN A 85 1.20 -0.52 -6.01
C GLN A 85 0.89 0.95 -6.36
N LEU A 86 1.76 1.65 -7.10
CA LEU A 86 1.54 3.06 -7.45
C LEU A 86 0.17 3.30 -8.11
N ASP A 87 -0.23 2.40 -9.01
CA ASP A 87 -1.52 2.45 -9.70
C ASP A 87 -2.70 2.29 -8.73
N PHE A 88 -2.58 1.34 -7.80
CA PHE A 88 -3.58 1.07 -6.78
C PHE A 88 -3.73 2.25 -5.79
N LEU A 89 -2.62 2.82 -5.31
CA LEU A 89 -2.65 3.95 -4.39
C LEU A 89 -3.20 5.21 -5.08
N THR A 90 -2.90 5.41 -6.36
CA THR A 90 -3.49 6.49 -7.16
C THR A 90 -5.01 6.35 -7.21
N ASP A 91 -5.54 5.13 -7.44
CA ASP A 91 -6.99 4.89 -7.42
C ASP A 91 -7.61 5.20 -6.06
N LEU A 92 -6.92 4.90 -4.95
CA LEU A 92 -7.42 5.23 -3.62
C LEU A 92 -7.63 6.74 -3.45
N ILE A 93 -6.68 7.56 -3.92
CA ILE A 93 -6.75 9.02 -3.83
C ILE A 93 -7.96 9.57 -4.61
N LEU A 94 -8.19 9.02 -5.80
CA LEU A 94 -9.27 9.48 -6.67
C LEU A 94 -10.66 9.00 -6.21
N GLU A 95 -10.78 7.78 -5.69
CA GLU A 95 -12.07 7.15 -5.43
C GLU A 95 -12.55 7.13 -3.97
N PHE A 96 -11.65 7.33 -3.00
CA PHE A 96 -11.96 7.21 -1.58
C PHE A 96 -12.08 8.59 -0.92
N ASP A 97 -12.42 8.58 0.38
CA ASP A 97 -12.56 9.80 1.17
C ASP A 97 -11.23 10.51 1.43
N PHE A 98 -11.33 11.67 2.07
CA PHE A 98 -10.18 12.50 2.44
C PHE A 98 -9.09 11.75 3.21
N HIS A 99 -9.44 10.93 4.21
CA HIS A 99 -8.44 10.29 5.07
C HIS A 99 -7.66 9.22 4.32
N VAL A 100 -8.34 8.44 3.48
CA VAL A 100 -7.70 7.43 2.64
C VAL A 100 -6.81 8.08 1.59
N ALA A 101 -7.31 9.15 0.96
CA ALA A 101 -6.55 9.91 -0.02
C ALA A 101 -5.28 10.51 0.60
N TRP A 102 -5.38 11.09 1.80
CA TRP A 102 -4.24 11.64 2.52
C TRP A 102 -3.17 10.57 2.79
N VAL A 103 -3.56 9.42 3.38
CA VAL A 103 -2.61 8.35 3.69
C VAL A 103 -1.96 7.80 2.41
N ALA A 104 -2.74 7.54 1.36
CA ALA A 104 -2.21 7.03 0.09
C ALA A 104 -1.25 8.04 -0.57
N THR A 105 -1.53 9.35 -0.46
CA THR A 105 -0.66 10.41 -0.98
C THR A 105 0.68 10.43 -0.26
N SER A 106 0.67 10.37 1.08
CA SER A 106 1.90 10.30 1.88
C SER A 106 2.76 9.09 1.50
N ILE A 107 2.14 7.92 1.33
CA ILE A 107 2.86 6.71 0.90
C ILE A 107 3.52 6.92 -0.46
N ILE A 108 2.80 7.49 -1.46
CA ILE A 108 3.36 7.73 -2.79
C ILE A 108 4.54 8.71 -2.74
N ILE A 109 4.44 9.79 -1.95
CA ILE A 109 5.51 10.80 -1.87
C ILE A 109 6.77 10.22 -1.21
N ASP A 110 6.61 9.33 -0.22
CA ASP A 110 7.72 8.69 0.49
C ASP A 110 8.41 7.59 -0.33
N MET A 111 7.76 7.08 -1.39
CA MET A 111 8.37 6.09 -2.28
C MET A 111 9.65 6.62 -2.94
N GLN A 112 10.65 5.76 -2.98
CA GLN A 112 11.93 6.11 -3.59
C GLN A 112 11.90 5.80 -5.10
N PRO A 113 12.38 6.69 -5.99
CA PRO A 113 12.61 6.34 -7.40
C PRO A 113 13.68 5.22 -7.54
N PRO A 114 13.86 4.61 -8.73
CA PRO A 114 13.15 4.88 -9.98
C PRO A 114 11.80 4.18 -10.08
N PHE A 115 10.87 4.81 -10.80
CA PHE A 115 9.63 4.20 -11.29
C PHE A 115 9.74 3.93 -12.79
N GLU A 116 8.99 2.96 -13.29
CA GLU A 116 8.84 2.80 -14.73
C GLU A 116 8.11 4.01 -15.32
N LYS A 117 8.73 4.67 -16.30
CA LYS A 117 8.19 5.90 -16.94
C LYS A 117 6.74 5.73 -17.38
N VAL A 118 6.42 4.60 -18.03
CA VAL A 118 5.08 4.31 -18.52
C VAL A 118 4.05 4.22 -17.40
N VAL A 119 4.43 3.70 -16.22
CA VAL A 119 3.55 3.60 -15.05
C VAL A 119 3.24 5.00 -14.52
N VAL A 120 4.26 5.86 -14.41
CA VAL A 120 4.08 7.25 -13.94
C VAL A 120 3.22 8.04 -14.93
N GLU A 121 3.50 7.96 -16.23
CA GLU A 121 2.73 8.65 -17.27
C GLU A 121 1.25 8.21 -17.30
N ASN A 122 0.99 6.91 -17.11
CA ASN A 122 -0.38 6.40 -17.06
C ASN A 122 -1.14 6.91 -15.82
N ASN A 123 -0.47 6.97 -14.66
CA ASN A 123 -1.06 7.51 -13.45
C ASN A 123 -1.29 9.02 -13.54
N LEU A 124 -0.36 9.78 -14.11
CA LEU A 124 -0.55 11.20 -14.39
C LEU A 124 -1.77 11.45 -15.30
N LYS A 125 -1.89 10.71 -16.41
CA LYS A 125 -3.07 10.79 -17.29
C LYS A 125 -4.37 10.47 -16.54
N LYS A 126 -4.35 9.47 -15.65
CA LYS A 126 -5.50 9.07 -14.84
C LYS A 126 -5.93 10.21 -13.91
N VAL A 127 -4.98 10.82 -13.20
CA VAL A 127 -5.22 11.95 -12.30
C VAL A 127 -5.80 13.15 -13.07
N LEU A 128 -5.18 13.53 -14.20
CA LEU A 128 -5.63 14.64 -15.04
C LEU A 128 -7.01 14.42 -15.68
N ALA A 129 -7.39 13.17 -15.94
CA ALA A 129 -8.68 12.84 -16.54
C ALA A 129 -9.83 12.77 -15.53
N LYS A 130 -9.53 12.69 -14.23
CA LYS A 130 -10.56 12.56 -13.19
C LYS A 130 -11.36 13.86 -13.07
N LYS A 131 -12.69 13.71 -13.16
CA LYS A 131 -13.66 14.80 -12.96
C LYS A 131 -14.31 14.68 -11.59
N ASN A 132 -14.85 15.79 -11.08
CA ASN A 132 -15.61 15.86 -9.82
C ASN A 132 -14.80 15.44 -8.58
N ILE A 133 -13.57 15.92 -8.48
CA ILE A 133 -12.77 15.80 -7.27
C ILE A 133 -13.29 16.83 -6.26
N SER A 134 -13.48 16.43 -5.01
CA SER A 134 -13.89 17.35 -3.95
C SER A 134 -12.78 18.36 -3.65
N ASP A 135 -13.16 19.59 -3.26
CA ASP A 135 -12.21 20.66 -2.95
C ASP A 135 -11.16 20.23 -1.90
N GLU A 136 -11.59 19.46 -0.89
CA GLU A 136 -10.71 18.92 0.15
C GLU A 136 -9.63 17.96 -0.37
N LYS A 137 -9.84 17.31 -1.52
CA LYS A 137 -8.87 16.38 -2.12
C LYS A 137 -8.01 17.02 -3.22
N MET A 138 -8.35 18.24 -3.65
CA MET A 138 -7.65 18.92 -4.73
C MET A 138 -6.18 19.18 -4.40
N GLU A 139 -5.85 19.45 -3.14
CA GLU A 139 -4.47 19.60 -2.69
C GLU A 139 -3.64 18.33 -2.94
N PHE A 140 -4.18 17.15 -2.61
CA PHE A 140 -3.52 15.87 -2.82
C PHE A 140 -3.33 15.56 -4.30
N VAL A 141 -4.36 15.85 -5.10
CA VAL A 141 -4.33 15.65 -6.55
C VAL A 141 -3.28 16.53 -7.22
N ASN A 142 -3.21 17.82 -6.85
CA ASN A 142 -2.18 18.71 -7.38
C ASN A 142 -0.78 18.27 -6.95
N THR A 143 -0.63 17.83 -5.69
CA THR A 143 0.63 17.28 -5.19
C THR A 143 1.09 16.06 -6.00
N LEU A 144 0.17 15.16 -6.38
CA LEU A 144 0.49 14.03 -7.25
C LEU A 144 0.90 14.45 -8.66
N ILE A 145 0.21 15.44 -9.24
CA ILE A 145 0.55 15.96 -10.57
C ILE A 145 1.99 16.49 -10.55
N ASP A 146 2.29 17.38 -9.60
CA ASP A 146 3.62 17.95 -9.45
C ASP A 146 4.68 16.85 -9.24
N TYR A 147 4.38 15.86 -8.38
CA TYR A 147 5.29 14.74 -8.12
C TYR A 147 5.58 13.91 -9.38
N PHE A 148 4.54 13.55 -10.14
CA PHE A 148 4.69 12.75 -11.37
C PHE A 148 5.38 13.51 -12.50
N GLU A 149 5.06 14.79 -12.69
CA GLU A 149 5.73 15.64 -13.69
C GLU A 149 7.22 15.76 -13.39
N ASN A 150 7.58 16.02 -12.12
CA ASN A 150 8.98 16.06 -11.69
C ASN A 150 9.74 14.74 -11.96
N ILE A 151 9.10 13.59 -11.76
CA ILE A 151 9.73 12.29 -12.06
C ILE A 151 9.95 12.15 -13.58
N ILE A 152 8.96 12.49 -14.40
CA ILE A 152 9.02 12.37 -15.86
C ILE A 152 10.11 13.28 -16.44
N GLU A 153 10.23 14.51 -15.92
CA GLU A 153 11.27 15.47 -16.32
C GLU A 153 12.67 14.92 -16.05
N ARG A 154 12.95 14.48 -14.81
CA ARG A 154 14.25 13.91 -14.42
C ARG A 154 14.64 12.67 -15.23
N GLN A 155 13.65 11.84 -15.61
CA GLN A 155 13.88 10.67 -16.46
C GLN A 155 14.13 11.02 -17.93
N SER A 156 13.76 12.23 -18.36
CA SER A 156 14.00 12.71 -19.72
C SER A 156 15.38 13.35 -19.86
N GLU A 157 15.89 13.97 -18.78
CA GLU A 157 17.25 14.54 -18.71
C GLU A 157 18.35 13.48 -18.64
N SER A 158 18.10 12.37 -17.94
CA SER A 158 19.05 11.25 -17.76
C SER A 158 19.27 10.38 -19.01
N ARG A 159 18.69 10.76 -20.16
CA ARG A 159 18.87 10.08 -21.46
C ARG A 159 19.82 10.83 -22.42
N ILE A 160 20.46 11.92 -21.96
CA ILE A 160 21.30 12.78 -22.79
C ILE A 160 22.80 12.40 -22.73
N ASP A 161 23.19 11.37 -21.97
CA ASP A 161 24.57 10.87 -21.88
C ASP A 161 24.81 9.58 -22.68
#